data_AF-A0A928TB19-F1
#
_entry.id   AF-A0A928TB19-F1
#
_cell.length_a   1.000
_cell.length_b   1.000
_cell.length_c   1.000
_cell.angle_alpha   90.00
_cell.angle_beta   90.00
_cell.angle_gamma   90.00
#
_symmetry.space_group_name_H-M   'P 1'
#
loop_
_entity.id
_entity.type
_entity.pdbx_description
1 polymer ?
#
loop_
_entity_poly.entity_id
_entity_poly.type
_entity_poly.pdbx_seq_one_letter_code
_entity_poly.pdbx_strand_id
1 'polypeptide(L)'
;MSQFITMTEEQFGALIIREASRFVGLREVRPNAQWDNPATPGPDTALVKELRDLMRPTPWKEGWAYCAAFCEAVIRRVLQRVEMHGDEAAKFLRVMGPGVRVSFEAFNKLRLTSAKPVPGAIWFARHGNTAQGHAGIVTSTSLAGATMSTIEANTSLDSRDPRTDREGDWITTKTFRTQGRGDLVTLGFVTPAAILKLCFS
;
A
#
# COMPACT_ATOMS: atom_id res chain seq x y z
N MET A 1 24.64 12.36 19.75
CA MET A 1 23.33 13.01 19.49
C MET A 1 23.16 13.02 17.99
N SER A 2 22.45 12.04 17.44
CA SER A 2 22.21 11.95 15.99
C SER A 2 21.35 13.14 15.58
N GLN A 3 21.80 13.88 14.58
CA GLN A 3 21.13 15.04 14.02
C GLN A 3 19.94 14.52 13.21
N PHE A 4 18.86 14.13 13.89
CA PHE A 4 17.61 13.76 13.25
C PHE A 4 17.11 14.99 12.49
N ILE A 5 17.28 14.97 11.17
CA ILE A 5 16.48 15.79 10.27
C ILE A 5 15.03 15.46 10.62
N THR A 6 14.29 16.42 11.16
CA THR A 6 12.87 16.27 11.47
C THR A 6 12.11 16.14 10.16
N MET A 7 12.03 14.91 9.65
CA MET A 7 11.23 14.58 8.48
C MET A 7 9.76 14.85 8.80
N THR A 8 9.13 15.72 8.00
CA THR A 8 7.70 16.01 8.16
C THR A 8 6.83 14.87 7.64
N GLU A 9 5.56 14.83 8.04
CA GLU A 9 4.61 13.83 7.54
C GLU A 9 4.42 13.92 6.02
N GLU A 10 4.49 15.12 5.44
CA GLU A 10 4.39 15.35 4.00
C GLU A 10 5.62 14.82 3.26
N GLN A 11 6.82 15.05 3.81
CA GLN A 11 8.06 14.52 3.24
C GLN A 11 8.06 12.99 3.26
N PHE A 12 7.65 12.39 4.38
CA PHE A 12 7.52 10.94 4.49
C PHE A 12 6.47 10.39 3.51
N GLY A 13 5.31 11.04 3.41
CA GLY A 13 4.26 10.70 2.45
C GLY A 13 4.74 10.75 1.00
N ALA A 14 5.51 11.77 0.64
CA ALA A 14 6.11 11.88 -0.70
C ALA A 14 7.11 10.75 -1.00
N LEU A 15 7.91 10.32 0.00
CA LEU A 15 8.80 9.17 -0.16
C LEU A 15 8.04 7.85 -0.36
N ILE A 16 6.93 7.65 0.38
CA ILE A 16 6.03 6.50 0.21
C ILE A 16 5.48 6.45 -1.21
N ILE A 17 4.94 7.56 -1.70
CA ILE A 17 4.38 7.64 -3.07
C ILE A 17 5.47 7.38 -4.11
N ARG A 18 6.65 8.00 -3.94
CA ARG A 18 7.78 7.82 -4.85
C ARG A 18 8.21 6.37 -4.91
N GLU A 19 8.27 5.69 -3.76
CA GLU A 19 8.67 4.29 -3.71
C GLU A 19 7.62 3.37 -4.34
N ALA A 20 6.33 3.59 -4.05
CA ALA A 20 5.24 2.84 -4.66
C ALA A 20 5.19 2.99 -6.19
N SER A 21 5.42 4.21 -6.68
CA SER A 21 5.33 4.56 -8.11
C SER A 21 6.32 3.79 -8.98
N ARG A 22 7.44 3.30 -8.41
CA ARG A 22 8.45 2.52 -9.14
C ARG A 22 7.89 1.22 -9.71
N PHE A 23 6.87 0.66 -9.06
CA PHE A 23 6.29 -0.63 -9.41
C PHE A 23 5.05 -0.52 -10.31
N VAL A 24 4.57 0.71 -10.57
CA VAL A 24 3.42 0.93 -11.46
C VAL A 24 3.75 0.45 -12.87
N GLY A 25 2.83 -0.31 -13.46
CA GLY A 25 3.01 -0.93 -14.78
C GLY A 25 3.51 -2.37 -14.72
N LEU A 26 3.92 -2.88 -13.55
CA LEU A 26 4.16 -4.32 -13.38
C LEU A 26 2.85 -5.09 -13.52
N ARG A 27 2.90 -6.16 -14.31
CA ARG A 27 1.81 -7.09 -14.57
C ARG A 27 2.17 -8.50 -14.13
N GLU A 28 1.27 -9.19 -13.46
CA GLU A 28 1.36 -10.60 -13.17
C GLU A 28 1.47 -11.41 -14.46
N VAL A 29 2.51 -12.24 -14.54
CA VAL A 29 2.67 -13.30 -15.57
C VAL A 29 2.41 -14.68 -14.99
N ARG A 30 2.41 -14.78 -13.66
CA ARG A 30 1.93 -15.95 -12.90
C ARG A 30 1.15 -15.43 -11.69
N PRO A 31 -0.10 -15.89 -11.48
CA PRO A 31 -0.98 -15.36 -10.45
C PRO A 31 -0.31 -15.26 -9.08
N ASN A 32 -0.25 -14.04 -8.54
CA ASN A 32 0.30 -13.72 -7.22
C ASN A 32 1.70 -14.28 -6.97
N ALA A 33 2.53 -14.43 -8.01
CA ALA A 33 3.77 -15.17 -7.86
C ALA A 33 4.91 -14.73 -8.80
N GLN A 34 4.60 -14.16 -9.97
CA GLN A 34 5.58 -13.57 -10.87
C GLN A 34 4.97 -12.36 -11.58
N TRP A 35 5.81 -11.35 -11.83
CA TRP A 35 5.45 -10.13 -12.54
C TRP A 35 6.43 -9.90 -13.68
N ASP A 36 6.04 -9.07 -14.63
CA ASP A 36 6.90 -8.50 -15.66
C ASP A 36 6.39 -7.10 -16.03
N ASN A 37 7.24 -6.28 -16.66
CA ASN A 37 6.83 -5.00 -17.21
C ASN A 37 6.69 -5.11 -18.73
N PRO A 38 5.46 -5.15 -19.29
CA PRO A 38 5.28 -5.31 -20.73
C PRO A 38 5.81 -4.12 -21.55
N ALA A 39 6.12 -2.99 -20.92
CA ALA A 39 6.75 -1.84 -21.57
C ALA A 39 8.28 -1.92 -21.63
N THR A 40 8.91 -2.87 -20.92
CA THR A 40 10.37 -3.07 -20.93
C THR A 40 10.75 -4.08 -22.01
N PRO A 41 11.74 -3.80 -22.89
CA PRO A 41 12.26 -4.80 -23.81
C PRO A 41 12.93 -5.96 -23.07
N GLY A 42 12.32 -7.14 -23.14
CA GLY A 42 12.75 -8.31 -22.39
C GLY A 42 12.31 -8.29 -20.92
N PRO A 43 12.61 -9.36 -20.15
CA PRO A 43 12.06 -9.50 -18.80
C PRO A 43 12.65 -8.48 -17.81
N ASP A 44 11.82 -7.75 -17.07
CA ASP A 44 12.23 -6.78 -16.04
C ASP A 44 12.64 -7.48 -14.73
N THR A 45 13.65 -8.34 -14.85
CA THR A 45 14.05 -9.25 -13.76
C THR A 45 14.51 -8.52 -12.51
N ALA A 46 15.10 -7.34 -12.64
CA ALA A 46 15.64 -6.57 -11.51
C ALA A 46 14.52 -5.99 -10.65
N LEU A 47 13.55 -5.29 -11.25
CA LEU A 47 12.45 -4.67 -10.52
C LEU A 47 11.50 -5.73 -9.92
N VAL A 48 11.26 -6.82 -10.66
CA VAL A 48 10.45 -7.95 -10.20
C VAL A 48 11.11 -8.65 -9.01
N LYS A 49 12.44 -8.86 -9.07
CA LYS A 49 13.18 -9.43 -7.95
C LYS A 49 13.12 -8.52 -6.73
N GLU A 50 13.29 -7.20 -6.91
CA GLU A 50 13.18 -6.24 -5.81
C GLU A 50 11.79 -6.28 -5.17
N LEU A 51 10.71 -6.26 -5.96
CA LEU A 51 9.34 -6.38 -5.44
C LEU A 51 9.16 -7.65 -4.60
N ARG A 52 9.63 -8.80 -5.10
CA ARG A 52 9.54 -10.09 -4.40
C ARG A 52 10.34 -10.10 -3.10
N ASP A 53 11.55 -9.58 -3.13
CA ASP A 53 12.42 -9.51 -1.95
C ASP A 53 11.85 -8.56 -0.90
N LEU A 54 11.17 -7.48 -1.32
CA LEU A 54 10.48 -6.58 -0.40
C LEU A 54 9.21 -7.20 0.20
N MET A 55 8.48 -8.05 -0.52
CA MET A 55 7.29 -8.71 0.04
C MET A 55 7.62 -9.95 0.89
N ARG A 56 8.77 -10.60 0.69
CA ARG A 56 9.13 -11.85 1.39
C ARG A 56 9.22 -11.77 2.93
N PRO A 57 9.67 -10.67 3.56
CA PRO A 57 9.68 -10.57 5.03
C PRO A 57 8.28 -10.48 5.65
N THR A 58 7.25 -10.18 4.85
CA THR A 58 5.85 -10.32 5.25
C THR A 58 5.50 -11.82 5.25
N PRO A 59 4.61 -12.34 6.12
CA PRO A 59 4.13 -13.73 6.05
C PRO A 59 3.28 -14.06 4.81
N TRP A 60 3.38 -13.23 3.76
CA TRP A 60 2.79 -13.45 2.46
C TRP A 60 3.42 -14.66 1.76
N LYS A 61 2.61 -15.42 1.03
CA LYS A 61 3.04 -16.60 0.29
C LYS A 61 2.64 -16.46 -1.17
N GLU A 62 3.44 -17.06 -2.06
CA GLU A 62 3.08 -17.15 -3.48
C GLU A 62 1.66 -17.72 -3.65
N GLY A 63 0.87 -17.11 -4.51
CA GLY A 63 -0.54 -17.45 -4.71
C GLY A 63 -1.51 -16.64 -3.86
N TRP A 64 -1.06 -15.92 -2.83
CA TRP A 64 -1.92 -15.05 -2.01
C TRP A 64 -2.06 -13.66 -2.62
N ALA A 65 -3.24 -13.04 -2.53
CA ALA A 65 -3.42 -11.63 -2.86
C ALA A 65 -2.38 -10.77 -2.12
N TYR A 66 -1.77 -9.81 -2.81
CA TYR A 66 -0.58 -9.10 -2.32
C TYR A 66 -0.78 -7.59 -2.11
N CYS A 67 -1.99 -7.05 -2.23
CA CYS A 67 -2.26 -5.61 -2.08
C CYS A 67 -1.76 -5.03 -0.74
N ALA A 68 -2.03 -5.71 0.39
CA ALA A 68 -1.54 -5.30 1.71
C ALA A 68 -0.03 -5.56 1.88
N ALA A 69 0.47 -6.70 1.38
CA ALA A 69 1.89 -7.03 1.44
C ALA A 69 2.75 -6.02 0.66
N PHE A 70 2.23 -5.55 -0.49
CA PHE A 70 2.82 -4.46 -1.26
C PHE A 70 2.88 -3.15 -0.46
N CYS A 71 1.79 -2.76 0.18
CA CYS A 71 1.77 -1.56 1.02
C CYS A 71 2.80 -1.66 2.16
N GLU A 72 2.84 -2.79 2.87
CA GLU A 72 3.81 -3.03 3.94
C GLU A 72 5.26 -2.98 3.42
N ALA A 73 5.53 -3.65 2.30
CA ALA A 73 6.82 -3.69 1.63
C ALA A 73 7.34 -2.29 1.26
N VAL A 74 6.47 -1.45 0.70
CA VAL A 74 6.78 -0.05 0.36
C VAL A 74 7.12 0.74 1.63
N ILE A 75 6.27 0.70 2.67
CA ILE A 75 6.54 1.44 3.91
C ILE A 75 7.85 0.98 4.55
N ARG A 76 8.08 -0.33 4.63
CA ARG A 76 9.33 -0.89 5.17
C ARG A 76 10.55 -0.37 4.44
N ARG A 77 10.49 -0.33 3.10
CA ARG A 77 11.60 0.16 2.27
C ARG A 77 11.86 1.64 2.50
N VAL A 78 10.82 2.45 2.67
CA VAL A 78 10.98 3.87 3.01
C VAL A 78 11.60 4.04 4.39
N LEU A 79 11.10 3.33 5.41
CA LEU A 79 11.67 3.33 6.77
C LEU A 79 13.16 2.99 6.77
N GLN A 80 13.57 1.97 6.00
CA GLN A 80 14.98 1.63 5.84
C GLN A 80 15.81 2.74 5.19
N ARG A 81 15.25 3.46 4.20
CA ARG A 81 15.95 4.54 3.50
C ARG A 81 16.12 5.80 4.31
N VAL A 82 15.22 6.05 5.25
CA VAL A 82 15.33 7.15 6.21
C VAL A 82 16.12 6.73 7.45
N GLU A 83 16.90 5.65 7.35
CA GLU A 83 17.78 5.11 8.39
C GLU A 83 17.04 4.80 9.71
N MET A 84 15.74 4.47 9.63
CA MET A 84 15.02 3.91 10.76
C MET A 84 15.37 2.43 10.88
N HIS A 85 16.22 2.12 11.86
CA HIS A 85 16.76 0.79 12.09
C HIS A 85 16.15 0.12 13.33
N GLY A 86 16.20 -1.21 13.34
CA GLY A 86 15.88 -2.02 14.53
C GLY A 86 14.41 -1.96 14.96
N ASP A 87 14.19 -1.66 16.24
CA ASP A 87 12.90 -1.82 16.91
C ASP A 87 11.82 -0.85 16.39
N GLU A 88 12.20 0.33 15.90
CA GLU A 88 11.25 1.36 15.46
C GLU A 88 10.48 0.91 14.20
N ALA A 89 11.20 0.42 13.18
CA ALA A 89 10.58 -0.16 11.99
C ALA A 89 9.81 -1.46 12.33
N ALA A 90 10.29 -2.24 13.31
CA ALA A 90 9.62 -3.45 13.74
C ALA A 90 8.24 -3.19 14.38
N LYS A 91 8.03 -2.02 15.02
CA LYS A 91 6.70 -1.64 15.57
C LYS A 91 5.64 -1.61 14.48
N PHE A 92 5.93 -1.00 13.33
CA PHE A 92 5.00 -0.99 12.20
C PHE A 92 4.73 -2.41 11.67
N LEU A 93 5.78 -3.21 11.51
CA LEU A 93 5.68 -4.58 10.97
C LEU A 93 4.98 -5.58 11.92
N ARG A 94 4.82 -5.25 13.20
CA ARG A 94 4.00 -6.04 14.14
C ARG A 94 2.50 -5.77 13.97
N VAL A 95 2.13 -4.63 13.38
CA VAL A 95 0.75 -4.20 13.22
C VAL A 95 0.26 -4.43 11.79
N MET A 96 1.10 -4.12 10.80
CA MET A 96 0.81 -4.35 9.40
C MET A 96 1.22 -5.77 8.99
N GLY A 97 0.30 -6.49 8.35
CA GLY A 97 0.54 -7.79 7.73
C GLY A 97 -0.19 -7.94 6.39
N PRO A 98 -0.17 -9.15 5.80
CA PRO A 98 -0.76 -9.41 4.48
C PRO A 98 -2.29 -9.42 4.48
N GLY A 99 -2.93 -9.47 5.65
CA GLY A 99 -4.39 -9.44 5.78
C GLY A 99 -4.92 -8.02 5.93
N VAL A 100 -5.55 -7.46 4.89
CA VAL A 100 -6.10 -6.09 4.86
C VAL A 100 -6.96 -5.77 6.10
N ARG A 101 -7.95 -6.62 6.40
CA ARG A 101 -8.89 -6.43 7.51
C ARG A 101 -8.20 -6.48 8.87
N VAL A 102 -7.34 -7.47 9.06
CA VAL A 102 -6.60 -7.68 10.31
C VAL A 102 -5.69 -6.50 10.58
N SER A 103 -4.94 -6.03 9.56
CA SER A 103 -4.10 -4.85 9.65
C SER A 103 -4.91 -3.60 10.02
N PHE A 104 -6.01 -3.34 9.31
CA PHE A 104 -6.87 -2.19 9.61
C PHE A 104 -7.40 -2.21 11.04
N GLU A 105 -7.92 -3.37 11.49
CA GLU A 105 -8.44 -3.53 12.85
C GLU A 105 -7.35 -3.35 13.92
N ALA A 106 -6.12 -3.79 13.65
CA ALA A 106 -4.98 -3.59 14.54
C ALA A 106 -4.63 -2.10 14.68
N PHE A 107 -4.52 -1.36 13.57
CA PHE A 107 -4.32 0.10 13.61
C PHE A 107 -5.48 0.83 14.29
N ASN A 108 -6.71 0.37 14.07
CA ASN A 108 -7.90 0.98 14.67
C ASN A 108 -7.91 0.82 16.20
N LYS A 109 -7.53 -0.36 16.72
CA LYS A 109 -7.38 -0.61 18.16
C LYS A 109 -6.35 0.32 18.81
N LEU A 110 -5.30 0.67 18.06
CA LEU A 110 -4.27 1.63 18.47
C LEU A 110 -4.70 3.09 18.29
N ARG A 111 -5.90 3.36 17.76
CA ARG A 111 -6.40 4.70 17.40
C ARG A 111 -5.46 5.43 16.42
N LEU A 112 -4.93 4.68 15.47
CA LEU A 112 -4.01 5.16 14.42
C LEU A 112 -4.66 5.21 13.03
N THR A 113 -5.98 5.09 12.97
CA THR A 113 -6.77 5.22 11.74
C THR A 113 -7.39 6.61 11.61
N SER A 114 -7.60 7.03 10.36
CA SER A 114 -8.25 8.28 9.98
C SER A 114 -9.40 7.99 9.01
N ALA A 115 -10.44 8.84 9.04
CA ALA A 115 -11.49 8.85 8.03
C ALA A 115 -11.13 9.71 6.79
N LYS A 116 -10.08 10.54 6.90
CA LYS A 116 -9.65 11.46 5.84
C LYS A 116 -8.44 10.89 5.10
N PRO A 117 -8.47 10.80 3.76
CA PRO A 117 -7.29 10.48 2.98
C PRO A 117 -6.31 11.64 2.99
N VAL A 118 -5.02 11.30 2.96
CA VAL A 118 -3.91 12.23 2.71
C VAL A 118 -2.88 11.54 1.81
N PRO A 119 -2.12 12.28 1.00
CA PRO A 119 -1.03 11.70 0.20
C PRO A 119 -0.05 10.89 1.06
N GLY A 120 0.31 9.69 0.58
CA GLY A 120 1.17 8.73 1.27
C GLY A 120 0.44 7.85 2.30
N ALA A 121 -0.85 8.07 2.55
CA ALA A 121 -1.61 7.20 3.44
C ALA A 121 -1.84 5.81 2.83
N ILE A 122 -1.90 4.79 3.68
CA ILE A 122 -2.44 3.49 3.29
C ILE A 122 -3.97 3.57 3.38
N TRP A 123 -4.64 3.37 2.25
CA TRP A 123 -6.08 3.18 2.16
C TRP A 123 -6.43 1.72 2.42
N PHE A 124 -7.46 1.49 3.24
CA PHE A 124 -8.03 0.17 3.48
C PHE A 124 -9.50 0.17 3.06
N ALA A 125 -9.92 -0.88 2.38
CA ALA A 125 -11.30 -1.10 1.97
C ALA A 125 -11.76 -2.54 2.21
N ARG A 126 -13.08 -2.73 2.17
CA ARG A 126 -13.73 -4.05 2.16
C ARG A 126 -14.63 -4.19 0.93
N HIS A 127 -14.78 -5.41 0.44
CA HIS A 127 -15.82 -5.72 -0.54
C HIS A 127 -17.15 -5.95 0.17
N GLY A 128 -18.15 -5.08 -0.07
CA GLY A 128 -19.50 -5.18 0.47
C GLY A 128 -19.49 -5.47 1.98
N ASN A 129 -20.14 -6.57 2.37
CA ASN A 129 -20.15 -7.07 3.75
C ASN A 129 -19.33 -8.36 3.93
N THR A 130 -18.27 -8.55 3.15
CA THR A 130 -17.44 -9.75 3.19
C THR A 130 -16.17 -9.57 4.04
N ALA A 131 -15.48 -10.68 4.30
CA ALA A 131 -14.15 -10.65 4.91
C ALA A 131 -13.03 -10.21 3.94
N GLN A 132 -13.34 -10.02 2.66
CA GLN A 132 -12.36 -9.64 1.64
C GLN A 132 -12.08 -8.14 1.71
N GLY A 133 -10.80 -7.79 1.71
CA GLY A 133 -10.37 -6.40 1.73
C GLY A 133 -9.41 -6.09 0.60
N HIS A 134 -9.22 -4.80 0.36
CA HIS A 134 -8.22 -4.28 -0.57
C HIS A 134 -7.44 -3.14 0.10
N ALA A 135 -6.20 -2.93 -0.33
CA ALA A 135 -5.36 -1.85 0.16
C ALA A 135 -4.60 -1.17 -0.97
N GLY A 136 -4.34 0.12 -0.82
CA GLY A 136 -3.56 0.92 -1.75
C GLY A 136 -2.90 2.10 -1.07
N ILE A 137 -2.01 2.77 -1.78
CA ILE A 137 -1.30 3.96 -1.30
C ILE A 137 -1.91 5.19 -1.95
N VAL A 138 -2.46 6.11 -1.16
CA VAL A 138 -3.03 7.37 -1.65
C VAL A 138 -1.92 8.23 -2.25
N THR A 139 -2.08 8.68 -3.49
CA THR A 139 -1.13 9.55 -4.19
C THR A 139 -1.57 11.00 -4.24
N SER A 140 -2.87 11.24 -4.33
CA SER A 140 -3.44 12.59 -4.32
C SER A 140 -4.90 12.58 -3.87
N THR A 141 -5.40 13.75 -3.48
CA THR A 141 -6.80 14.00 -3.11
C THR A 141 -7.30 15.25 -3.82
N SER A 142 -8.58 15.29 -4.20
CA SER A 142 -9.16 16.51 -4.78
C SER A 142 -9.18 17.66 -3.78
N LEU A 143 -9.33 18.88 -4.31
CA LEU A 143 -9.80 20.00 -3.51
C LEU A 143 -11.13 19.58 -2.85
N ALA A 144 -11.27 19.78 -1.54
CA ALA A 144 -12.36 19.26 -0.68
C ALA A 144 -12.38 17.75 -0.37
N GLY A 145 -11.42 16.93 -0.83
CA GLY A 145 -11.29 15.53 -0.42
C GLY A 145 -12.46 14.62 -0.82
N ALA A 146 -13.19 14.98 -1.88
CA ALA A 146 -14.29 14.17 -2.41
C ALA A 146 -13.80 12.96 -3.19
N THR A 147 -12.67 13.10 -3.88
CA THR A 147 -12.00 12.02 -4.61
C THR A 147 -10.55 11.87 -4.19
N MET A 148 -10.00 10.68 -4.43
CA MET A 148 -8.59 10.37 -4.23
C MET A 148 -8.07 9.53 -5.39
N SER A 149 -6.75 9.59 -5.56
CA SER A 149 -6.01 8.68 -6.41
C SER A 149 -5.15 7.77 -5.54
N THR A 150 -4.99 6.53 -5.95
CA THR A 150 -4.24 5.48 -5.23
C THR A 150 -3.33 4.74 -6.20
N ILE A 151 -2.20 4.25 -5.71
CA ILE A 151 -1.46 3.14 -6.33
C ILE A 151 -1.91 1.87 -5.64
N GLU A 152 -2.38 0.92 -6.43
CA GLU A 152 -2.95 -0.34 -5.97
C GLU A 152 -2.23 -1.50 -6.65
N ALA A 153 -1.96 -2.52 -5.85
CA ALA A 153 -1.39 -3.79 -6.28
C ALA A 153 -2.48 -4.85 -6.31
N ASN A 154 -2.34 -5.86 -7.17
CA ASN A 154 -3.33 -6.92 -7.33
C ASN A 154 -4.71 -6.36 -7.72
N THR A 155 -4.74 -5.43 -8.67
CA THR A 155 -5.96 -4.74 -9.15
C THR A 155 -6.00 -4.71 -10.68
N SER A 156 -7.19 -4.72 -11.27
CA SER A 156 -7.34 -4.76 -12.74
C SER A 156 -7.14 -3.37 -13.34
N LEU A 157 -6.92 -3.27 -14.65
CA LEU A 157 -7.00 -1.98 -15.33
C LEU A 157 -8.45 -1.49 -15.46
N ASP A 158 -9.42 -2.38 -15.63
CA ASP A 158 -10.83 -2.03 -15.82
C ASP A 158 -11.61 -2.02 -14.50
N SER A 159 -12.04 -0.85 -14.04
CA SER A 159 -12.87 -0.70 -12.84
C SER A 159 -14.38 -0.91 -13.08
N ARG A 160 -14.79 -1.33 -14.28
CA ARG A 160 -16.22 -1.51 -14.63
C ARG A 160 -16.82 -2.83 -14.16
N ASP A 161 -15.99 -3.83 -13.86
CA ASP A 161 -16.44 -5.10 -13.27
C ASP A 161 -15.80 -5.31 -11.89
N PRO A 162 -16.58 -5.21 -10.78
CA PRO A 162 -16.09 -5.43 -9.42
C PRO A 162 -15.42 -6.79 -9.19
N ARG A 163 -15.70 -7.80 -10.02
CA ARG A 163 -15.05 -9.11 -9.96
C ARG A 163 -13.57 -9.03 -10.35
N THR A 164 -13.22 -8.08 -11.23
CA THR A 164 -11.84 -7.91 -11.72
C THR A 164 -10.96 -7.11 -10.76
N ASP A 165 -11.53 -6.34 -9.83
CA ASP A 165 -10.76 -5.64 -8.77
C ASP A 165 -10.02 -6.62 -7.82
N ARG A 166 -10.37 -7.93 -7.85
CA ARG A 166 -9.75 -8.99 -7.04
C ARG A 166 -8.77 -9.88 -7.82
N GLU A 167 -8.95 -10.01 -9.13
CA GLU A 167 -8.12 -10.84 -10.03
C GLU A 167 -7.31 -9.95 -10.96
N GLY A 168 -6.86 -8.85 -10.38
CA GLY A 168 -6.19 -7.82 -11.10
C GLY A 168 -4.73 -8.14 -11.28
N ASP A 169 -4.29 -8.34 -12.52
CA ASP A 169 -2.89 -8.65 -12.79
C ASP A 169 -1.95 -7.46 -12.54
N TRP A 170 -2.41 -6.27 -12.16
CA TRP A 170 -1.58 -5.06 -12.27
C TRP A 170 -1.24 -4.42 -10.92
N ILE A 171 -0.10 -3.74 -10.93
CA ILE A 171 0.17 -2.61 -10.05
C ILE A 171 -0.11 -1.35 -10.87
N THR A 172 -1.16 -0.61 -10.51
CA THR A 172 -1.63 0.53 -11.31
C THR A 172 -2.25 1.63 -10.45
N THR A 173 -2.56 2.75 -11.07
CA THR A 173 -3.21 3.90 -10.43
C THR A 173 -4.71 3.86 -10.65
N LYS A 174 -5.49 4.19 -9.61
CA LYS A 174 -6.94 4.34 -9.67
C LYS A 174 -7.36 5.68 -9.09
N THR A 175 -8.42 6.27 -9.64
CA THR A 175 -9.03 7.50 -9.11
C THR A 175 -10.51 7.28 -8.89
N PHE A 176 -10.98 7.54 -7.68
CA PHE A 176 -12.37 7.29 -7.28
C PHE A 176 -12.77 8.14 -6.06
N ARG A 177 -14.03 8.00 -5.61
CA ARG A 177 -14.54 8.72 -4.44
C ARG A 177 -13.88 8.23 -3.17
N THR A 178 -13.70 9.09 -2.19
CA THR A 178 -13.02 8.73 -0.93
C THR A 178 -13.79 7.69 -0.11
N GLN A 179 -15.10 7.57 -0.34
CA GLN A 179 -15.95 6.54 0.27
C GLN A 179 -15.78 5.14 -0.36
N GLY A 180 -15.15 5.04 -1.53
CA GLY A 180 -14.95 3.78 -2.24
C GLY A 180 -15.35 3.80 -3.71
N ARG A 181 -15.37 2.63 -4.35
CA ARG A 181 -15.79 2.40 -5.75
C ARG A 181 -16.48 1.05 -5.90
N GLY A 182 -17.59 1.00 -6.65
CA GLY A 182 -18.35 -0.24 -6.84
C GLY A 182 -18.65 -0.91 -5.50
N ASP A 183 -18.24 -2.18 -5.35
CA ASP A 183 -18.40 -2.94 -4.11
C ASP A 183 -17.30 -2.68 -3.06
N LEU A 184 -16.21 -1.99 -3.43
CA LEU A 184 -15.15 -1.61 -2.50
C LEU A 184 -15.57 -0.40 -1.68
N VAL A 185 -15.84 -0.63 -0.40
CA VAL A 185 -16.20 0.41 0.58
C VAL A 185 -14.98 0.73 1.43
N THR A 186 -14.62 2.02 1.50
CA THR A 186 -13.52 2.49 2.35
C THR A 186 -13.79 2.20 3.82
N LEU A 187 -12.82 1.56 4.48
CA LEU A 187 -12.78 1.37 5.93
C LEU A 187 -12.13 2.57 6.62
N GLY A 188 -11.04 3.08 6.03
CA GLY A 188 -10.30 4.23 6.53
C GLY A 188 -8.87 4.23 6.04
N PHE A 189 -8.05 5.03 6.70
CA PHE A 189 -6.69 5.34 6.28
C PHE A 189 -5.71 5.23 7.44
N VAL A 190 -4.48 4.81 7.17
CA VAL A 190 -3.34 4.98 8.07
C VAL A 190 -2.44 6.03 7.44
N THR A 191 -2.36 7.20 8.07
CA THR A 191 -1.66 8.38 7.52
C THR A 191 -0.15 8.31 7.75
N PRO A 192 0.67 9.04 6.98
CA PRO A 192 2.10 9.19 7.26
C PRO A 192 2.37 9.60 8.72
N ALA A 193 1.59 10.56 9.24
CA ALA A 193 1.64 10.99 10.64
C ALA A 193 1.43 9.85 11.64
N ALA A 194 0.45 8.98 11.38
CA ALA A 194 0.14 7.83 12.24
C ALA A 194 1.25 6.77 12.19
N ILE A 195 1.85 6.55 11.02
CA ILE A 195 3.00 5.63 10.86
C ILE A 195 4.21 6.15 11.64
N LEU A 196 4.55 7.42 11.45
CA LEU A 196 5.65 8.05 12.18
C LEU A 196 5.39 7.99 13.69
N LYS A 197 4.18 8.34 14.13
CA LYS A 197 3.78 8.25 15.54
C LYS A 197 3.98 6.84 16.09
N LEU A 198 3.58 5.79 15.37
CA LEU A 198 3.77 4.41 15.81
C LEU A 198 5.25 4.01 15.94
N CYS A 199 6.08 4.47 15.00
CA CYS A 199 7.49 4.10 15.01
C CYS A 199 8.28 4.85 16.10
N PHE A 200 7.96 6.13 16.31
CA PHE A 200 8.64 7.03 17.25
C PHE A 200 8.01 7.10 18.65
N SER A 201 6.88 6.44 18.92
CA SER A 201 6.28 6.35 20.26
C SER A 201 6.98 5.35 21.17
#